data_AF-A0A291TBN6-F1
#
_entry.id   AF-A0A291TBN6-F1
#
_cell.length_a   1.000
_cell.length_b   1.000
_cell.length_c   1.000
_cell.angle_alpha   90.00
_cell.angle_beta   90.00
_cell.angle_gamma   90.00
#
_symmetry.space_group_name_H-M   'P 1'
#
loop_
_entity.id
_entity.type
_entity.pdbx_description
1 polymer ?
#
loop_
_entity_poly.entity_id
_entity_poly.type
_entity_poly.pdbx_seq_one_letter_code
_entity_poly.pdbx_strand_id
1 'polypeptide(L)'
;MIYSVNLKKLTKKINPFSFAKYLKDTGWTQFQTKRTYIKVFQNTKQNGDFFQVTIPMEQSLSDYQEAMYTAIETVAFVEGQSAEQLLLFLLNPNTDILKIRLDRSDVEAGNILFDDAIRIYENAKKLIAATAQDILHPKKYHQGRCDDAISQFIGNCKFGQTEIGSYVVSVVCPFAELDDSERYKQLSIFSEEDQCADSLTRKVTNRIMSNVSFIKRTIDNGDYSKLSDSDNISANFYDALSGLNLDQDNTNLEFIAQWSPAVKKNRADCDRIMLSSSYYEPISAATSQLRESVSTKTKILGRIKKLESCPDPEKRNTGKITIVYLNDADKPHTITANLNKADYEKAIEAHGHGNHVEIIGDITNSGKRNASITCESFAVLD
;
A
#
# COMPACT_ATOMS: atom_id res chain seq x y z
N MET A 1 8.59 -14.42 -32.39
CA MET A 1 8.84 -15.62 -31.55
C MET A 1 8.47 -15.21 -30.13
N ILE A 2 7.22 -15.45 -29.72
CA ILE A 2 6.78 -15.12 -28.35
C ILE A 2 7.53 -16.10 -27.46
N TYR A 3 8.41 -15.61 -26.58
CA TYR A 3 9.05 -16.43 -25.55
C TYR A 3 7.94 -16.95 -24.65
N SER A 4 7.39 -18.12 -24.98
CA SER A 4 6.56 -18.90 -24.08
C SER A 4 7.42 -19.15 -22.84
N VAL A 5 7.02 -18.53 -21.73
CA VAL A 5 7.54 -18.90 -20.42
C VAL A 5 7.30 -20.40 -20.28
N ASN A 6 8.38 -21.18 -20.21
CA ASN A 6 8.24 -22.62 -20.03
C ASN A 6 7.78 -22.88 -18.58
N LEU A 7 6.46 -22.93 -18.38
CA LEU A 7 5.82 -23.10 -17.07
C LEU A 7 6.37 -24.35 -16.34
N LYS A 8 6.66 -25.42 -17.09
CA LYS A 8 7.31 -26.64 -16.56
C LYS A 8 8.72 -26.40 -16.00
N LYS A 9 9.47 -25.40 -16.49
CA LYS A 9 10.76 -25.02 -15.88
C LYS A 9 10.57 -24.26 -14.58
N LEU A 10 9.50 -23.49 -14.43
CA LEU A 10 9.21 -22.76 -13.20
C LEU A 10 8.84 -23.69 -12.04
N THR A 11 8.31 -24.89 -12.32
CA THR A 11 7.95 -25.85 -11.26
C THR A 11 9.13 -26.28 -10.38
N LYS A 12 10.38 -26.20 -10.87
CA LYS A 12 11.59 -26.41 -10.06
C LYS A 12 11.80 -25.38 -8.95
N LYS A 13 11.23 -24.18 -9.10
CA LYS A 13 11.31 -23.12 -8.10
C LYS A 13 10.23 -23.23 -7.03
N ILE A 14 9.25 -24.10 -7.21
CA ILE A 14 8.18 -24.32 -6.23
C ILE A 14 8.74 -25.16 -5.09
N ASN A 15 8.46 -24.74 -3.87
CA ASN A 15 8.72 -25.55 -2.69
C ASN A 15 7.63 -26.63 -2.55
N PRO A 16 7.97 -27.94 -2.59
CA PRO A 16 6.98 -29.02 -2.43
C PRO A 16 6.19 -28.95 -1.12
N PHE A 17 6.80 -28.45 -0.05
CA PHE A 17 6.13 -28.29 1.23
C PHE A 17 5.05 -27.20 1.18
N SER A 18 5.28 -26.12 0.41
CA SER A 18 4.27 -25.08 0.19
C SER A 18 3.08 -25.62 -0.58
N PHE A 19 3.30 -26.44 -1.61
CA PHE A 19 2.20 -27.06 -2.36
C PHE A 19 1.45 -28.10 -1.52
N ALA A 20 2.16 -28.91 -0.74
CA ALA A 20 1.54 -29.85 0.19
C ALA A 20 0.69 -29.14 1.27
N LYS A 21 1.14 -27.97 1.76
CA LYS A 21 0.35 -27.14 2.68
C LYS A 21 -0.88 -26.57 1.97
N TYR A 22 -0.70 -25.96 0.79
CA TYR A 22 -1.78 -25.43 -0.04
C TYR A 22 -2.92 -26.45 -0.20
N LEU A 23 -2.59 -27.69 -0.58
CA LEU A 23 -3.58 -28.75 -0.77
C LEU A 23 -4.38 -29.04 0.50
N LYS A 24 -3.73 -29.09 1.67
CA LYS A 24 -4.43 -29.28 2.95
C LYS A 24 -5.38 -28.13 3.24
N ASP A 25 -4.92 -26.90 3.03
CA ASP A 25 -5.68 -25.68 3.31
C ASP A 25 -6.87 -25.53 2.33
N THR A 26 -6.75 -26.06 1.10
CA THR A 26 -7.83 -26.09 0.09
C THR A 26 -8.70 -27.36 0.13
N GLY A 27 -8.60 -28.17 1.19
CA GLY A 27 -9.54 -29.26 1.47
C GLY A 27 -9.16 -30.61 0.87
N TRP A 28 -7.95 -30.76 0.34
CA TRP A 28 -7.42 -32.07 -0.05
C TRP A 28 -6.97 -32.86 1.18
N THR A 29 -7.23 -34.16 1.15
CA THR A 29 -6.84 -35.08 2.22
C THR A 29 -5.56 -35.83 1.83
N GLN A 30 -4.60 -35.90 2.76
CA GLN A 30 -3.35 -36.62 2.50
C GLN A 30 -3.58 -38.12 2.67
N PHE A 31 -3.36 -38.89 1.59
CA PHE A 31 -3.38 -40.35 1.63
C PHE A 31 -2.02 -40.88 2.12
N GLN A 32 -2.05 -41.76 3.12
CA GLN A 32 -0.82 -42.30 3.71
C GLN A 32 -0.17 -43.31 2.76
N THR A 33 1.11 -43.12 2.47
CA THR A 33 1.89 -44.02 1.61
C THR A 33 3.17 -44.46 2.34
N LYS A 34 3.70 -45.62 1.97
CA LYS A 34 5.00 -46.09 2.47
C LYS A 34 6.19 -45.33 1.89
N ARG A 35 6.00 -44.57 0.80
CA ARG A 35 7.06 -43.84 0.11
C ARG A 35 7.20 -42.46 0.74
N THR A 36 8.41 -42.11 1.19
CA THR A 36 8.71 -40.84 1.86
C THR A 36 9.02 -39.71 0.88
N TYR A 37 9.51 -40.04 -0.32
CA TYR A 37 9.90 -39.09 -1.37
C TYR A 37 8.71 -38.53 -2.19
N ILE A 38 7.49 -38.98 -1.92
CA ILE A 38 6.25 -38.44 -2.50
C ILE A 38 5.18 -38.25 -1.42
N LYS A 39 4.25 -37.33 -1.65
CA LYS A 39 2.99 -37.24 -0.90
C LYS A 39 1.81 -37.34 -1.86
N VAL A 40 0.82 -38.14 -1.50
CA VAL A 40 -0.40 -38.31 -2.31
C VAL A 40 -1.54 -37.59 -1.61
N PHE A 41 -2.30 -36.81 -2.38
CA PHE A 41 -3.47 -36.08 -1.91
C PHE A 41 -4.69 -36.45 -2.75
N GLN A 42 -5.83 -36.57 -2.08
CA GLN A 42 -7.10 -36.96 -2.68
C GLN A 42 -8.18 -35.92 -2.37
N ASN A 43 -9.03 -35.66 -3.36
CA ASN A 43 -10.18 -34.76 -3.24
C ASN A 43 -11.38 -35.39 -3.95
N THR A 44 -12.49 -35.50 -3.22
CA THR A 44 -13.75 -36.00 -3.74
C THR A 44 -14.75 -34.84 -3.75
N LYS A 45 -15.20 -34.44 -4.94
CA LYS A 45 -16.19 -33.38 -5.09
C LYS A 45 -17.59 -33.88 -4.71
N GLN A 46 -18.49 -32.94 -4.42
CA GLN A 46 -19.88 -33.24 -4.03
C GLN A 46 -20.68 -33.98 -5.11
N ASN A 47 -20.29 -33.84 -6.39
CA ASN A 47 -20.87 -34.54 -7.53
C ASN A 47 -20.36 -35.99 -7.68
N GLY A 48 -19.46 -36.45 -6.81
CA GLY A 48 -18.88 -37.80 -6.84
C GLY A 48 -17.57 -37.92 -7.62
N ASP A 49 -17.09 -36.84 -8.25
CA ASP A 49 -15.82 -36.88 -8.98
C ASP A 49 -14.64 -37.04 -8.01
N PHE A 50 -13.74 -37.96 -8.35
CA PHE A 50 -12.55 -38.26 -7.56
C PHE A 50 -11.29 -37.79 -8.28
N PHE A 51 -10.47 -37.01 -7.56
CA PHE A 51 -9.20 -36.52 -8.05
C PHE A 51 -8.08 -36.94 -7.10
N GLN A 52 -6.93 -37.26 -7.67
CA GLN A 52 -5.73 -37.60 -6.92
C GLN A 52 -4.52 -36.90 -7.53
N VAL A 53 -3.68 -36.32 -6.68
CA VAL A 53 -2.41 -35.71 -7.09
C VAL A 53 -1.26 -36.25 -6.27
N THR A 54 -0.10 -36.37 -6.93
CA THR A 54 1.14 -36.81 -6.29
C THR A 54 2.13 -35.65 -6.31
N ILE A 55 2.56 -35.21 -5.13
CA ILE A 55 3.54 -34.15 -4.97
C ILE A 55 4.92 -34.79 -4.75
N PRO A 56 5.87 -34.60 -5.68
CA PRO A 56 7.23 -35.06 -5.48
C PRO A 56 7.92 -34.21 -4.42
N MET A 57 8.45 -34.84 -3.38
CA MET A 57 9.11 -34.16 -2.26
C MET A 57 10.61 -33.96 -2.48
N GLU A 58 11.21 -34.70 -3.41
CA GLU A 58 12.63 -34.63 -3.74
C GLU A 58 12.86 -34.12 -5.17
N GLN A 59 13.64 -33.05 -5.32
CA GLN A 59 13.98 -32.47 -6.62
C GLN A 59 14.93 -33.33 -7.47
N SER A 60 15.54 -34.35 -6.87
CA SER A 60 16.43 -35.32 -7.53
C SER A 60 15.70 -36.29 -8.46
N LEU A 61 14.36 -36.41 -8.34
CA LEU A 61 13.55 -37.29 -9.17
C LEU A 61 13.61 -36.86 -10.64
N SER A 62 13.83 -37.82 -11.54
CA SER A 62 14.00 -37.55 -12.99
C SER A 62 12.76 -36.91 -13.62
N ASP A 63 11.58 -37.24 -13.11
CA ASP A 63 10.27 -36.77 -13.57
C ASP A 63 9.72 -35.59 -12.75
N TYR A 64 10.51 -35.02 -11.82
CA TYR A 64 10.04 -33.99 -10.87
C TYR A 64 9.25 -32.85 -11.53
N GLN A 65 9.74 -32.32 -12.66
CA GLN A 65 9.11 -31.20 -13.35
C GLN A 65 7.74 -31.56 -13.92
N GLU A 66 7.65 -32.73 -14.55
CA GLU A 66 6.43 -33.25 -15.16
C GLU A 66 5.42 -33.63 -14.09
N ALA A 67 5.86 -34.31 -13.02
CA ALA A 67 5.02 -34.66 -11.89
C ALA A 67 4.46 -33.42 -11.17
N MET A 68 5.32 -32.42 -10.91
CA MET A 68 4.90 -31.18 -10.28
C MET A 68 3.91 -30.40 -11.17
N TYR A 69 4.19 -30.29 -12.47
CA TYR A 69 3.32 -29.57 -13.40
C TYR A 69 1.96 -30.28 -13.58
N THR A 70 1.95 -31.60 -13.73
CA THR A 70 0.71 -32.41 -13.79
C THR A 70 -0.14 -32.22 -12.54
N ALA A 71 0.50 -32.16 -11.36
CA ALA A 71 -0.22 -31.87 -10.12
C ALA A 71 -0.84 -30.47 -10.12
N ILE A 72 -0.13 -29.45 -10.62
CA ILE A 72 -0.67 -28.08 -10.76
C ILE A 72 -1.86 -28.07 -11.71
N GLU A 73 -1.75 -28.67 -12.91
CA GLU A 73 -2.85 -28.70 -13.88
C GLU A 73 -4.09 -29.38 -13.29
N THR A 74 -3.90 -30.50 -12.59
CA THR A 74 -5.01 -31.24 -11.96
C THR A 74 -5.68 -30.40 -10.88
N VAL A 75 -4.91 -29.75 -10.01
CA VAL A 75 -5.45 -28.93 -8.91
C VAL A 75 -6.15 -27.68 -9.45
N ALA A 76 -5.53 -27.01 -10.44
CA ALA A 76 -6.11 -25.85 -11.09
C ALA A 76 -7.45 -26.18 -11.76
N PHE A 77 -7.52 -27.32 -12.48
CA PHE A 77 -8.76 -27.83 -13.05
C PHE A 77 -9.83 -28.08 -11.98
N VAL A 78 -9.48 -28.75 -10.88
CA VAL A 78 -10.39 -29.01 -9.76
C VAL A 78 -10.89 -27.70 -9.13
N GLU A 79 -10.04 -26.68 -9.02
CA GLU A 79 -10.37 -25.41 -8.38
C GLU A 79 -11.01 -24.39 -9.35
N GLY A 80 -11.14 -24.73 -10.65
CA GLY A 80 -11.75 -23.87 -11.65
C GLY A 80 -10.91 -22.64 -12.01
N GLN A 81 -9.59 -22.72 -11.83
CA GLN A 81 -8.64 -21.65 -12.14
C GLN A 81 -7.61 -22.11 -13.18
N SER A 82 -6.87 -21.16 -13.75
CA SER A 82 -5.79 -21.48 -14.70
C SER A 82 -4.56 -22.05 -14.00
N ALA A 83 -3.79 -22.89 -14.70
CA ALA A 83 -2.55 -23.46 -14.18
C ALA A 83 -1.51 -22.36 -13.87
N GLU A 84 -1.51 -21.29 -14.67
CA GLU A 84 -0.67 -20.10 -14.51
C GLU A 84 -0.98 -19.36 -13.19
N GLN A 85 -2.27 -19.18 -12.87
CA GLN A 85 -2.69 -18.56 -11.60
C GLN A 85 -2.25 -19.39 -10.40
N LEU A 86 -2.49 -20.70 -10.43
CA LEU A 86 -2.06 -21.58 -9.34
C LEU A 86 -0.53 -21.60 -9.21
N LEU A 87 0.19 -21.67 -10.33
CA LEU A 87 1.65 -21.59 -10.36
C LEU A 87 2.15 -20.29 -9.71
N LEU A 88 1.51 -19.15 -9.99
CA LEU A 88 1.88 -17.85 -9.42
C LEU A 88 1.73 -17.84 -7.89
N PHE A 89 0.64 -18.41 -7.36
CA PHE A 89 0.45 -18.56 -5.91
C PHE A 89 1.47 -19.51 -5.28
N LEU A 90 1.80 -20.61 -5.95
CA LEU A 90 2.79 -21.57 -5.45
C LEU A 90 4.23 -21.03 -5.48
N LEU A 91 4.53 -20.11 -6.41
CA LEU A 91 5.80 -19.38 -6.47
C LEU A 91 5.85 -18.24 -5.43
N ASN A 92 4.70 -17.69 -5.05
CA ASN A 92 4.56 -16.60 -4.09
C ASN A 92 3.58 -17.01 -2.97
N PRO A 93 3.93 -18.02 -2.15
CA PRO A 93 3.03 -18.47 -1.09
C PRO A 93 2.79 -17.35 -0.08
N ASN A 94 1.61 -17.36 0.55
CA ASN A 94 1.23 -16.38 1.59
C ASN A 94 1.28 -14.93 1.11
N THR A 95 0.73 -14.69 -0.08
CA THR A 95 0.62 -13.34 -0.66
C THR A 95 -0.80 -13.07 -1.10
N ASP A 96 -1.23 -11.81 -0.99
CA ASP A 96 -2.34 -11.31 -1.79
C ASP A 96 -1.76 -10.63 -3.03
N ILE A 97 -2.46 -10.75 -4.16
CA ILE A 97 -2.03 -10.15 -5.42
C ILE A 97 -3.08 -9.14 -5.85
N LEU A 98 -2.69 -7.87 -5.97
CA LEU A 98 -3.54 -6.81 -6.51
C LEU A 98 -3.18 -6.60 -7.99
N LYS A 99 -4.13 -6.83 -8.89
CA LYS A 99 -3.96 -6.53 -10.32
C LYS A 99 -4.66 -5.23 -10.68
N ILE A 100 -3.96 -4.39 -11.42
CA ILE A 100 -4.48 -3.15 -11.99
C ILE A 100 -4.36 -3.30 -13.51
N ARG A 101 -5.49 -3.44 -14.18
CA ARG A 101 -5.56 -3.60 -15.63
C ARG A 101 -5.99 -2.27 -16.26
N LEU A 102 -5.14 -1.77 -17.16
CA LEU A 102 -5.47 -0.64 -18.02
C LEU A 102 -6.11 -1.16 -19.29
N ASP A 103 -7.39 -0.84 -19.50
CA ASP A 103 -8.15 -1.21 -20.68
C ASP A 103 -8.44 0.05 -21.52
N ARG A 104 -7.74 0.16 -22.66
CA ARG A 104 -7.75 1.30 -23.57
C ARG A 104 -7.47 0.79 -24.99
N SER A 105 -8.13 1.38 -26.00
CA SER A 105 -8.15 0.86 -27.38
C SER A 105 -6.77 0.82 -28.08
N ASP A 106 -5.84 1.70 -27.71
CA ASP A 106 -4.46 1.73 -28.19
C ASP A 106 -3.51 0.83 -27.38
N VAL A 107 -3.98 0.23 -26.28
CA VAL A 107 -3.24 -0.69 -25.40
C VAL A 107 -3.67 -2.16 -25.60
N GLU A 108 -4.70 -2.40 -26.42
CA GLU A 108 -5.27 -3.74 -26.71
C GLU A 108 -4.24 -4.73 -27.27
N ALA A 109 -3.20 -4.24 -27.98
CA ALA A 109 -2.13 -5.07 -28.51
C ALA A 109 -1.04 -5.44 -27.47
N GLY A 110 -1.25 -5.14 -26.18
CA GLY A 110 -0.36 -5.52 -25.08
C GLY A 110 0.87 -4.61 -24.94
N ASN A 111 0.83 -3.45 -25.56
CA ASN A 111 1.86 -2.42 -25.56
C ASN A 111 1.30 -1.12 -24.99
N ILE A 112 2.15 -0.35 -24.32
CA ILE A 112 1.79 0.90 -23.64
C ILE A 112 2.92 1.90 -23.86
N LEU A 113 2.62 3.20 -23.81
CA LEU A 113 3.64 4.24 -23.87
C LEU A 113 4.52 4.19 -22.60
N PHE A 114 5.79 4.57 -22.74
CA PHE A 114 6.74 4.54 -21.63
C PHE A 114 6.27 5.36 -20.43
N ASP A 115 5.79 6.58 -20.67
CA ASP A 115 5.33 7.46 -19.59
C ASP A 115 4.08 6.90 -18.91
N ASP A 116 3.16 6.31 -19.67
CA ASP A 116 1.96 5.66 -19.15
C ASP A 116 2.32 4.44 -18.29
N ALA A 117 3.29 3.62 -18.70
CA ALA A 117 3.80 2.50 -17.90
C ALA A 117 4.43 2.98 -16.59
N ILE A 118 5.34 3.96 -16.65
CA ILE A 118 6.03 4.50 -15.48
C ILE A 118 4.99 5.07 -14.49
N ARG A 119 4.02 5.85 -14.99
CA ARG A 119 2.91 6.38 -14.18
C ARG A 119 2.14 5.29 -13.46
N ILE A 120 1.77 4.20 -14.14
CA ILE A 120 1.02 3.10 -13.49
C ILE A 120 1.86 2.44 -12.40
N TYR A 121 3.12 2.10 -12.68
CA TYR A 121 3.97 1.45 -11.67
C TYR A 121 4.21 2.34 -10.45
N GLU A 122 4.51 3.63 -10.65
CA GLU A 122 4.72 4.57 -9.57
C GLU A 122 3.44 4.78 -8.75
N ASN A 123 2.30 4.96 -9.41
CA ASN A 123 1.04 5.22 -8.73
C ASN A 123 0.45 3.96 -8.09
N ALA A 124 0.68 2.76 -8.62
CA ALA A 124 0.35 1.51 -7.95
C ALA A 124 1.11 1.37 -6.62
N LYS A 125 2.42 1.71 -6.61
CA LYS A 125 3.22 1.75 -5.39
C LYS A 125 2.71 2.80 -4.40
N LYS A 126 2.41 4.02 -4.87
CA LYS A 126 1.84 5.09 -4.03
C LYS A 126 0.48 4.72 -3.45
N LEU A 127 -0.37 4.03 -4.21
CA LEU A 127 -1.70 3.60 -3.78
C LEU A 127 -1.62 2.64 -2.57
N ILE A 128 -0.75 1.63 -2.67
CA ILE A 128 -0.51 0.69 -1.57
C ILE A 128 0.11 1.41 -0.36
N ALA A 129 1.06 2.32 -0.58
CA ALA A 129 1.68 3.09 0.49
C ALA A 129 0.69 4.01 1.21
N ALA A 130 -0.14 4.75 0.48
CA ALA A 130 -1.17 5.63 1.03
C ALA A 130 -2.20 4.82 1.83
N THR A 131 -2.59 3.64 1.33
CA THR A 131 -3.52 2.75 2.04
C THR A 131 -2.93 2.23 3.35
N ALA A 132 -1.66 1.82 3.34
CA ALA A 132 -0.99 1.38 4.56
C ALA A 132 -0.90 2.52 5.59
N GLN A 133 -0.63 3.76 5.15
CA GLN A 133 -0.66 4.94 6.00
C GLN A 133 -2.06 5.23 6.55
N ASP A 134 -3.11 5.13 5.73
CA ASP A 134 -4.51 5.33 6.16
C ASP A 134 -4.93 4.32 7.23
N ILE A 135 -4.38 3.09 7.19
CA ILE A 135 -4.66 2.05 8.18
C ILE A 135 -3.94 2.31 9.51
N LEU A 136 -2.66 2.68 9.46
CA LEU A 136 -1.85 2.84 10.67
C LEU A 136 -2.04 4.22 11.32
N HIS A 137 -2.21 5.25 10.51
CA HIS A 137 -2.29 6.64 10.95
C HIS A 137 -3.43 7.39 10.24
N PRO A 138 -4.72 7.05 10.48
CA PRO A 138 -5.86 7.65 9.77
C PRO A 138 -5.80 9.18 9.74
N LYS A 139 -5.62 9.74 8.54
CA LYS A 139 -5.51 11.19 8.28
C LYS A 139 -6.11 11.52 6.92
N LYS A 140 -6.70 12.71 6.80
CA LYS A 140 -7.22 13.22 5.53
C LYS A 140 -6.11 13.51 4.51
N TYR A 141 -4.89 13.79 4.97
CA TYR A 141 -3.72 13.98 4.12
C TYR A 141 -2.44 13.63 4.88
N HIS A 142 -1.57 12.84 4.25
CA HIS A 142 -0.26 12.46 4.78
C HIS A 142 0.83 13.31 4.16
N GLN A 143 1.60 13.98 5.02
CA GLN A 143 2.76 14.77 4.66
C GLN A 143 4.01 14.20 5.32
N GLY A 144 5.17 14.48 4.72
CA GLY A 144 6.47 14.12 5.29
C GLY A 144 6.93 12.72 4.92
N ARG A 145 7.90 12.22 5.69
CA ARG A 145 8.51 10.92 5.45
C ARG A 145 7.55 9.81 5.88
N CYS A 146 7.47 8.77 5.07
CA CYS A 146 6.74 7.55 5.39
C CYS A 146 7.45 6.78 6.50
N ASP A 147 6.69 6.19 7.42
CA ASP A 147 7.25 5.41 8.55
C ASP A 147 8.13 4.26 8.05
N ASP A 148 9.13 3.90 8.85
CA ASP A 148 10.09 2.86 8.46
C ASP A 148 9.40 1.50 8.30
N ALA A 149 8.37 1.21 9.10
CA ALA A 149 7.57 -0.02 8.97
C ALA A 149 6.82 -0.10 7.63
N ILE A 150 6.23 1.02 7.18
CA ILE A 150 5.53 1.09 5.88
C ILE A 150 6.55 1.03 4.75
N SER A 151 7.67 1.72 4.89
CA SER A 151 8.76 1.67 3.91
C SER A 151 9.30 0.24 3.73
N GLN A 152 9.42 -0.52 4.82
CA GLN A 152 9.80 -1.94 4.77
C GLN A 152 8.69 -2.82 4.16
N PHE A 153 7.42 -2.57 4.48
CA PHE A 153 6.30 -3.28 3.85
C PHE A 153 6.31 -3.09 2.33
N ILE A 154 6.35 -1.84 1.86
CA ILE A 154 6.40 -1.51 0.43
C ILE A 154 7.66 -2.05 -0.23
N GLY A 155 8.80 -2.05 0.47
CA GLY A 155 10.06 -2.61 -0.01
C GLY A 155 10.02 -4.12 -0.26
N ASN A 156 9.09 -4.85 0.37
CA ASN A 156 8.90 -6.29 0.18
C ASN A 156 7.80 -6.64 -0.84
N CYS A 157 6.94 -5.69 -1.21
CA CYS A 157 6.03 -5.83 -2.34
C CYS A 157 6.82 -5.92 -3.67
N LYS A 158 6.29 -6.70 -4.63
CA LYS A 158 6.96 -6.95 -5.90
C LYS A 158 5.98 -6.80 -7.05
N PHE A 159 6.44 -6.26 -8.17
CA PHE A 159 5.68 -6.39 -9.42
C PHE A 159 5.87 -7.80 -9.99
N GLY A 160 4.75 -8.45 -10.31
CA GLY A 160 4.69 -9.71 -11.01
C GLY A 160 4.94 -9.54 -12.51
N GLN A 161 4.81 -10.64 -13.26
CA GLN A 161 4.86 -10.58 -14.72
C GLN A 161 3.63 -9.86 -15.27
N THR A 162 3.81 -9.09 -16.34
CA THR A 162 2.71 -8.53 -17.12
C THR A 162 1.97 -9.65 -17.85
N GLU A 163 0.65 -9.63 -17.81
CA GLU A 163 -0.20 -10.64 -18.47
C GLU A 163 -0.62 -10.17 -19.87
N ILE A 164 -0.97 -11.13 -20.73
CA ILE A 164 -1.45 -10.86 -22.09
C ILE A 164 -2.92 -10.44 -22.03
N GLY A 165 -3.25 -9.39 -22.79
CA GLY A 165 -4.54 -8.70 -22.77
C GLY A 165 -4.44 -7.46 -21.90
N SER A 166 -4.76 -6.29 -22.47
CA SER A 166 -4.83 -4.94 -21.84
C SER A 166 -3.84 -4.74 -20.68
N TYR A 167 -2.74 -4.01 -20.88
CA TYR A 167 -1.60 -3.86 -19.93
C TYR A 167 -1.94 -4.05 -18.43
N VAL A 168 -1.62 -5.23 -17.88
CA VAL A 168 -1.90 -5.61 -16.48
C VAL A 168 -0.65 -5.43 -15.62
N VAL A 169 -0.75 -4.63 -14.57
CA VAL A 169 0.24 -4.52 -13.50
C VAL A 169 -0.22 -5.36 -12.32
N SER A 170 0.49 -6.47 -12.08
CA SER A 170 0.28 -7.35 -10.92
C SER A 170 1.20 -6.95 -9.78
N VAL A 171 0.67 -6.63 -8.60
CA VAL A 171 1.45 -6.35 -7.39
C VAL A 171 1.29 -7.49 -6.40
N VAL A 172 2.38 -8.20 -6.15
CA VAL A 172 2.48 -9.28 -5.17
C VAL A 172 2.80 -8.67 -3.81
N CYS A 173 1.91 -8.84 -2.86
CA CYS A 173 2.03 -8.33 -1.49
C CYS A 173 2.16 -9.51 -0.52
N PRO A 174 3.38 -9.82 -0.02
CA PRO A 174 3.56 -10.85 1.00
C PRO A 174 2.84 -10.51 2.30
N PHE A 175 2.28 -11.51 2.99
CA PHE A 175 1.68 -11.30 4.30
C PHE A 175 2.73 -10.79 5.30
N ALA A 176 2.39 -9.70 5.97
CA ALA A 176 3.22 -9.09 6.99
C ALA A 176 2.35 -8.51 8.10
N GLU A 177 2.89 -8.50 9.30
CA GLU A 177 2.30 -7.90 10.48
C GLU A 177 3.25 -6.85 11.07
N LEU A 178 2.74 -6.08 12.03
CA LEU A 178 3.57 -5.29 12.92
C LEU A 178 3.68 -6.05 14.24
N ASP A 179 4.88 -6.16 14.79
CA ASP A 179 5.09 -6.73 16.12
C ASP A 179 4.60 -5.76 17.22
N ASP A 180 4.65 -6.18 18.49
CA ASP A 180 4.21 -5.37 19.63
C ASP A 180 4.96 -4.02 19.78
N SER A 181 6.09 -3.87 19.08
CA SER A 181 6.89 -2.64 19.02
C SER A 181 6.70 -1.87 17.71
N GLU A 182 5.61 -2.14 16.98
CA GLU A 182 5.26 -1.58 15.67
C GLU A 182 6.30 -1.82 14.57
N ARG A 183 7.17 -2.82 14.74
CA ARG A 183 8.17 -3.15 13.72
C ARG A 183 7.60 -4.12 12.71
N TYR A 184 7.98 -3.89 11.45
CA TYR A 184 7.61 -4.75 10.34
C TYR A 184 8.14 -6.18 10.53
N LYS A 185 7.26 -7.16 10.34
CA LYS A 185 7.59 -8.58 10.36
C LYS A 185 6.86 -9.31 9.24
N GLN A 186 7.61 -9.89 8.31
CA GLN A 186 7.04 -10.73 7.26
C GLN A 186 6.60 -12.09 7.83
N LEU A 187 5.37 -12.51 7.52
CA LEU A 187 4.84 -13.80 7.94
C LEU A 187 5.45 -14.93 7.10
N SER A 188 5.60 -16.09 7.74
CA SER A 188 6.16 -17.28 7.09
C SER A 188 5.07 -18.08 6.40
N ILE A 189 5.45 -19.00 5.51
CA ILE A 189 4.51 -19.96 4.90
C ILE A 189 3.81 -20.85 5.94
N PHE A 190 4.32 -20.94 7.17
CA PHE A 190 3.77 -21.76 8.25
C PHE A 190 2.94 -20.96 9.26
N SER A 191 2.80 -19.64 9.06
CA SER A 191 1.91 -18.82 9.88
C SER A 191 0.47 -19.34 9.83
N GLU A 192 -0.24 -19.15 10.94
CA GLU A 192 -1.63 -19.55 11.11
C GLU A 192 -2.56 -18.69 10.23
N GLU A 193 -3.70 -19.25 9.86
CA GLU A 193 -4.67 -18.56 9.00
C GLU A 193 -5.14 -17.25 9.63
N ASP A 194 -5.49 -17.27 10.92
CA ASP A 194 -6.01 -16.10 11.63
C ASP A 194 -5.00 -14.96 11.67
N GLN A 195 -3.72 -15.28 11.92
CA GLN A 195 -2.63 -14.30 11.85
C GLN A 195 -2.51 -13.68 10.44
N CYS A 196 -2.64 -14.49 9.39
CA CYS A 196 -2.59 -13.98 8.02
C CYS A 196 -3.85 -13.16 7.67
N ALA A 197 -5.01 -13.53 8.19
CA ALA A 197 -6.28 -12.82 7.98
C ALA A 197 -6.29 -11.42 8.63
N ASP A 198 -5.57 -11.25 9.74
CA ASP A 198 -5.45 -9.97 10.45
C ASP A 198 -4.16 -9.20 10.10
N SER A 199 -3.37 -9.72 9.16
CA SER A 199 -2.12 -9.11 8.69
C SER A 199 -2.33 -7.72 8.09
N LEU A 200 -1.29 -6.89 8.15
CA LEU A 200 -1.27 -5.56 7.52
C LEU A 200 -1.57 -5.69 6.02
N THR A 201 -0.96 -6.67 5.37
CA THR A 201 -1.18 -6.97 3.95
C THR A 201 -2.65 -7.22 3.62
N ARG A 202 -3.32 -8.08 4.40
CA ARG A 202 -4.74 -8.38 4.17
C ARG A 202 -5.60 -7.14 4.39
N LYS A 203 -5.30 -6.36 5.44
CA LYS A 203 -5.97 -5.07 5.72
C LYS A 203 -5.78 -4.07 4.57
N VAL A 204 -4.58 -3.97 4.01
CA VAL A 204 -4.27 -3.08 2.87
C VAL A 204 -5.05 -3.50 1.63
N THR A 205 -4.99 -4.76 1.22
CA THR A 205 -5.70 -5.24 0.03
C THR A 205 -7.21 -5.05 0.17
N ASN A 206 -7.78 -5.37 1.34
CA ASN A 206 -9.20 -5.11 1.64
C ASN A 206 -9.53 -3.62 1.56
N ARG A 207 -8.72 -2.76 2.17
CA ARG A 207 -8.96 -1.32 2.19
C ARG A 207 -8.92 -0.72 0.78
N ILE A 208 -8.01 -1.16 -0.09
CA ILE A 208 -7.99 -0.74 -1.50
C ILE A 208 -9.32 -1.11 -2.18
N MET A 209 -9.74 -2.36 -2.10
CA MET A 209 -10.97 -2.82 -2.75
C MET A 209 -12.22 -2.11 -2.19
N SER A 210 -12.30 -1.95 -0.87
CA SER A 210 -13.40 -1.23 -0.21
C SER A 210 -13.42 0.26 -0.58
N ASN A 211 -12.26 0.92 -0.63
CA ASN A 211 -12.15 2.32 -1.01
C ASN A 211 -12.57 2.52 -2.48
N VAL A 212 -12.05 1.71 -3.40
CA VAL A 212 -12.43 1.77 -4.83
C VAL A 212 -13.92 1.50 -5.01
N SER A 213 -14.49 0.53 -4.29
CA SER A 213 -15.93 0.23 -4.32
C SER A 213 -16.77 1.39 -3.78
N PHE A 214 -16.35 1.98 -2.66
CA PHE A 214 -16.98 3.15 -2.06
C PHE A 214 -16.97 4.35 -3.02
N ILE A 215 -15.82 4.65 -3.62
CA ILE A 215 -15.66 5.74 -4.59
C ILE A 215 -16.60 5.51 -5.77
N LYS A 216 -16.59 4.29 -6.33
CA LYS A 216 -17.46 3.92 -7.45
C LYS A 216 -18.93 4.17 -7.10
N ARG A 217 -19.42 3.58 -6.01
CA ARG A 217 -20.82 3.69 -5.57
C ARG A 217 -21.22 5.14 -5.28
N THR A 218 -20.32 5.92 -4.68
CA THR A 218 -20.59 7.32 -4.31
C THR A 218 -20.76 8.19 -5.55
N ILE A 219 -19.88 8.02 -6.54
CA ILE A 219 -19.94 8.74 -7.82
C ILE A 219 -21.15 8.29 -8.65
N ASP A 220 -21.42 6.98 -8.72
CA ASP A 220 -22.56 6.42 -9.45
C ASP A 220 -23.91 6.93 -8.89
N ASN A 221 -23.98 7.19 -7.59
CA ASN A 221 -25.17 7.75 -6.93
C ASN A 221 -25.24 9.28 -6.97
N GLY A 222 -24.21 9.98 -7.45
CA GLY A 222 -24.13 11.44 -7.46
C GLY A 222 -23.86 12.08 -6.09
N ASP A 223 -23.42 11.31 -5.09
CA ASP A 223 -23.20 11.74 -3.71
C ASP A 223 -21.79 12.35 -3.50
N TYR A 224 -21.36 13.27 -4.38
CA TYR A 224 -19.96 13.72 -4.44
C TYR A 224 -19.38 14.27 -3.13
N SER A 225 -20.21 14.90 -2.29
CA SER A 225 -19.76 15.45 -0.99
C SER A 225 -19.20 14.38 -0.04
N LYS A 226 -19.65 13.13 -0.16
CA LYS A 226 -19.18 12.03 0.70
C LYS A 226 -17.73 11.62 0.41
N LEU A 227 -17.18 12.01 -0.74
CA LEU A 227 -15.80 11.69 -1.10
C LEU A 227 -14.79 12.43 -0.19
N SER A 228 -15.08 13.67 0.17
CA SER A 228 -14.24 14.52 1.05
C SER A 228 -14.54 14.36 2.55
N ASP A 229 -15.72 13.81 2.89
CA ASP A 229 -16.14 13.63 4.28
C ASP A 229 -15.65 12.29 4.88
N SER A 230 -15.10 11.41 4.05
CA SER A 230 -14.59 10.11 4.49
C SER A 230 -13.26 10.26 5.24
N ASP A 231 -13.26 9.95 6.54
CA ASP A 231 -12.01 9.87 7.34
C ASP A 231 -11.15 8.64 7.01
N ASN A 232 -11.62 7.78 6.10
CA ASN A 232 -11.01 6.50 5.76
C ASN A 232 -10.16 6.53 4.48
N ILE A 233 -10.20 7.63 3.72
CA ILE A 233 -9.51 7.76 2.42
C ILE A 233 -8.75 9.09 2.42
N SER A 234 -7.43 9.03 2.40
CA SER A 234 -6.61 10.24 2.31
C SER A 234 -6.59 10.84 0.90
N ALA A 235 -6.24 12.12 0.81
CA ALA A 235 -5.90 12.76 -0.46
C ALA A 235 -4.76 12.04 -1.19
N ASN A 236 -3.84 11.38 -0.48
CA ASN A 236 -2.75 10.60 -1.09
C ASN A 236 -3.30 9.37 -1.84
N PHE A 237 -4.34 8.72 -1.31
CA PHE A 237 -5.00 7.60 -1.98
C PHE A 237 -5.69 8.07 -3.27
N TYR A 238 -6.47 9.16 -3.20
CA TYR A 238 -7.15 9.70 -4.37
C TYR A 238 -6.20 10.20 -5.46
N ASP A 239 -5.09 10.86 -5.06
CA ASP A 239 -4.03 11.30 -5.97
C ASP A 239 -3.37 10.11 -6.67
N ALA A 240 -3.03 9.06 -5.92
CA ALA A 240 -2.49 7.83 -6.47
C ALA A 240 -3.47 7.12 -7.41
N LEU A 241 -4.76 7.07 -7.07
CA LEU A 241 -5.80 6.48 -7.92
C LEU A 241 -5.96 7.25 -9.23
N SER A 242 -5.99 8.58 -9.18
CA SER A 242 -6.06 9.44 -10.37
C SER A 242 -4.83 9.26 -11.27
N GLY A 243 -3.65 9.14 -10.66
CA GLY A 243 -2.37 8.97 -11.36
C GLY A 243 -2.19 7.63 -12.07
N LEU A 244 -3.15 6.70 -11.98
CA LEU A 244 -3.15 5.45 -12.75
C LEU A 244 -3.62 5.65 -14.21
N ASN A 245 -3.39 6.83 -14.79
CA ASN A 245 -3.87 7.26 -16.12
C ASN A 245 -5.40 7.35 -16.24
N LEU A 246 -6.11 7.58 -15.14
CA LEU A 246 -7.58 7.69 -15.15
C LEU A 246 -8.05 8.98 -15.85
N ASP A 247 -7.17 9.97 -15.98
CA ASP A 247 -7.39 11.25 -16.66
C ASP A 247 -7.46 11.15 -18.19
N GLN A 248 -7.03 10.02 -18.76
CA GLN A 248 -6.97 9.85 -20.21
C GLN A 248 -8.30 9.34 -20.77
N ASP A 249 -8.71 9.89 -21.92
CA ASP A 249 -9.97 9.55 -22.58
C ASP A 249 -10.10 8.05 -22.90
N ASN A 250 -11.33 7.54 -22.80
CA ASN A 250 -11.69 6.14 -23.07
C ASN A 250 -10.84 5.11 -22.30
N THR A 251 -10.36 5.48 -21.11
CA THR A 251 -9.61 4.59 -20.23
C THR A 251 -10.55 3.92 -19.25
N ASN A 252 -10.47 2.59 -19.14
CA ASN A 252 -11.06 1.83 -18.06
C ASN A 252 -9.94 1.23 -17.19
N LEU A 253 -10.00 1.47 -15.89
CA LEU A 253 -9.16 0.83 -14.89
C LEU A 253 -9.93 -0.27 -14.18
N GLU A 254 -9.44 -1.49 -14.30
CA GLU A 254 -9.99 -2.63 -13.55
C GLU A 254 -9.03 -3.05 -12.43
N PHE A 255 -9.55 -3.04 -11.21
CA PHE A 255 -8.89 -3.56 -10.01
C PHE A 255 -9.37 -4.99 -9.78
N ILE A 256 -8.43 -5.93 -9.62
CA ILE A 256 -8.73 -7.33 -9.34
C ILE A 256 -7.91 -7.77 -8.13
N ALA A 257 -8.58 -8.18 -7.05
CA ALA A 257 -7.94 -8.79 -5.90
C ALA A 257 -7.89 -10.31 -6.07
N GLN A 258 -6.68 -10.86 -6.13
CA GLN A 258 -6.42 -12.29 -6.11
C GLN A 258 -5.92 -12.67 -4.71
N TRP A 259 -6.85 -13.12 -3.88
CA TRP A 259 -6.57 -13.48 -2.50
C TRP A 259 -5.76 -14.76 -2.38
N SER A 260 -4.86 -14.83 -1.39
CA SER A 260 -4.23 -16.10 -1.01
C SER A 260 -5.29 -17.18 -0.74
N PRO A 261 -5.26 -18.33 -1.45
CA PRO A 261 -6.22 -19.40 -1.24
C PRO A 261 -6.14 -20.04 0.15
N ALA A 262 -4.98 -19.93 0.81
CA ALA A 262 -4.75 -20.42 2.17
C ALA A 262 -5.46 -19.59 3.26
N VAL A 263 -5.98 -18.40 2.93
CA VAL A 263 -6.62 -17.49 3.91
C VAL A 263 -8.02 -17.12 3.44
N LYS A 264 -9.03 -17.78 4.02
CA LYS A 264 -10.44 -17.68 3.61
C LYS A 264 -11.18 -16.54 4.30
N LYS A 265 -10.69 -16.12 5.48
CA LYS A 265 -11.29 -15.04 6.28
C LYS A 265 -10.88 -13.64 5.77
N ASN A 266 -11.63 -12.63 6.22
CA ASN A 266 -11.35 -11.21 6.00
C ASN A 266 -11.05 -10.88 4.54
N ARG A 267 -11.95 -11.21 3.61
CA ARG A 267 -11.86 -10.79 2.20
C ARG A 267 -12.93 -9.76 1.93
N ALA A 268 -12.63 -8.76 1.10
CA ALA A 268 -13.63 -7.80 0.66
C ALA A 268 -14.74 -8.51 -0.13
N ASP A 269 -15.94 -7.93 -0.13
CA ASP A 269 -17.12 -8.52 -0.78
C ASP A 269 -16.99 -8.55 -2.32
N CYS A 270 -16.09 -7.74 -2.87
CA CYS A 270 -15.90 -7.58 -4.29
C CYS A 270 -14.43 -7.79 -4.67
N ASP A 271 -14.18 -8.77 -5.53
CA ASP A 271 -12.85 -9.13 -6.00
C ASP A 271 -12.47 -8.38 -7.29
N ARG A 272 -13.42 -7.68 -7.92
CA ARG A 272 -13.24 -7.03 -9.22
C ARG A 272 -14.05 -5.74 -9.33
N ILE A 273 -13.39 -4.61 -9.57
CA ILE A 273 -14.06 -3.31 -9.70
C ILE A 273 -13.50 -2.57 -10.90
N MET A 274 -14.38 -1.96 -11.70
CA MET A 274 -14.01 -1.18 -12.88
C MET A 274 -14.38 0.29 -12.71
N LEU A 275 -13.44 1.17 -13.00
CA LEU A 275 -13.61 2.63 -13.06
C LEU A 275 -13.34 3.10 -14.49
N SER A 276 -14.18 3.97 -15.02
CA SER A 276 -13.94 4.65 -16.31
C SER A 276 -13.29 6.02 -16.11
N SER A 277 -12.81 6.65 -17.18
CA SER A 277 -12.23 7.99 -17.12
C SER A 277 -13.18 9.06 -16.54
N SER A 278 -14.50 8.85 -16.60
CA SER A 278 -15.51 9.74 -16.00
C SER A 278 -15.40 9.90 -14.48
N TYR A 279 -14.69 9.01 -13.78
CA TYR A 279 -14.48 9.11 -12.33
C TYR A 279 -13.36 10.08 -11.98
N TYR A 280 -12.52 10.49 -12.94
CA TYR A 280 -11.37 11.35 -12.70
C TYR A 280 -11.74 12.71 -12.09
N GLU A 281 -12.66 13.45 -12.71
CA GLU A 281 -13.03 14.80 -12.27
C GLU A 281 -13.57 14.84 -10.82
N PRO A 282 -14.55 13.99 -10.42
CA PRO A 282 -14.98 13.91 -9.03
C PRO A 282 -13.86 13.57 -8.03
N ILE A 283 -12.96 12.65 -8.41
CA ILE A 283 -11.82 12.27 -7.57
C ILE A 283 -10.84 13.46 -7.41
N SER A 284 -10.54 14.16 -8.51
CA SER A 284 -9.65 15.32 -8.51
C SER A 284 -10.19 16.46 -7.65
N ALA A 285 -11.50 16.72 -7.73
CA ALA A 285 -12.18 17.71 -6.89
C ALA A 285 -12.10 17.33 -5.39
N ALA A 286 -12.39 16.08 -5.05
CA ALA A 286 -12.30 15.58 -3.66
C ALA A 286 -10.85 15.66 -3.13
N THR A 287 -9.87 15.35 -3.96
CA THR A 287 -8.44 15.45 -3.61
C THR A 287 -8.07 16.88 -3.23
N SER A 288 -8.52 17.86 -4.02
CA SER A 288 -8.26 19.28 -3.77
C SER A 288 -8.91 19.75 -2.47
N GLN A 289 -10.18 19.40 -2.24
CA GLN A 289 -10.89 19.72 -1.00
C GLN A 289 -10.24 19.11 0.24
N LEU A 290 -9.79 17.85 0.17
CA LEU A 290 -9.10 17.20 1.28
C LEU A 290 -7.78 17.89 1.61
N ARG A 291 -7.01 18.29 0.59
CA ARG A 291 -5.76 19.07 0.78
C ARG A 291 -6.02 20.44 1.40
N GLU A 292 -7.10 21.13 1.01
CA GLU A 292 -7.49 22.42 1.59
C GLU A 292 -8.04 22.31 3.01
N SER A 293 -8.76 21.22 3.31
CA SER A 293 -9.33 20.95 4.65
C SER A 293 -8.28 20.58 5.69
N VAL A 294 -7.11 20.09 5.24
CA VAL A 294 -5.98 19.80 6.12
C VAL A 294 -5.21 21.08 6.28
N SER A 295 -5.39 21.71 7.44
CA SER A 295 -4.53 22.77 7.95
C SER A 295 -3.06 22.45 7.64
N THR A 296 -2.45 23.20 6.72
CA THR A 296 -1.01 23.20 6.42
C THR A 296 -0.15 23.59 7.63
N LYS A 297 -0.80 23.95 8.74
CA LYS A 297 -0.19 24.41 9.96
C LYS A 297 0.56 23.27 10.62
N THR A 298 1.87 23.37 10.56
CA THR A 298 2.76 22.48 11.28
C THR A 298 2.87 22.98 12.72
N LYS A 299 2.75 22.05 13.66
CA LYS A 299 3.01 22.30 15.09
C LYS A 299 4.46 21.93 15.38
N ILE A 300 5.25 22.90 15.86
CA ILE A 300 6.65 22.70 16.23
C ILE A 300 6.81 22.97 17.72
N LEU A 301 7.45 22.03 18.41
CA LEU A 301 7.84 22.14 19.81
C LEU A 301 9.36 22.28 19.89
N GLY A 302 9.83 23.32 20.55
CA GLY A 302 11.26 23.59 20.61
C GLY A 302 11.66 24.64 21.62
N ARG A 303 12.89 25.14 21.50
CA ARG A 303 13.43 26.21 22.35
C ARG A 303 13.94 27.36 21.51
N ILE A 304 13.84 28.57 22.04
CA ILE A 304 14.30 29.77 21.34
C ILE A 304 15.83 29.85 21.43
N LYS A 305 16.48 29.91 20.27
CA LYS A 305 17.93 30.08 20.11
C LYS A 305 18.34 31.53 19.88
N LYS A 306 17.52 32.31 19.19
CA LYS A 306 17.84 33.68 18.78
C LYS A 306 16.60 34.55 18.70
N LEU A 307 16.73 35.80 19.13
CA LEU A 307 15.73 36.87 19.07
C LEU A 307 16.32 38.05 18.30
N GLU A 308 15.61 38.58 17.31
CA GLU A 308 16.03 39.70 16.46
C GLU A 308 14.87 40.69 16.30
N SER A 309 15.07 41.96 16.66
CA SER A 309 14.01 42.98 16.55
C SER A 309 14.60 44.39 16.43
N CYS A 310 13.76 45.41 16.25
CA CYS A 310 14.18 46.80 16.18
C CYS A 310 14.91 47.22 17.48
N PRO A 311 16.07 47.93 17.39
CA PRO A 311 16.79 48.43 18.56
C PRO A 311 15.97 49.42 19.39
N ASP A 312 15.13 50.22 18.72
CA ASP A 312 14.24 51.20 19.32
C ASP A 312 12.98 50.50 19.89
N PRO A 313 12.79 50.46 21.23
CA PRO A 313 11.66 49.77 21.84
C PRO A 313 10.29 50.31 21.40
N GLU A 314 10.20 51.62 21.13
CA GLU A 314 8.96 52.27 20.70
C GLU A 314 8.54 51.87 19.29
N LYS A 315 9.49 51.42 18.46
CA LYS A 315 9.25 50.96 17.08
C LYS A 315 9.19 49.44 16.94
N ARG A 316 9.29 48.71 18.05
CA ARG A 316 9.30 47.24 18.06
C ARG A 316 7.89 46.66 17.98
N ASN A 317 7.34 46.68 16.77
CA ASN A 317 5.99 46.16 16.48
C ASN A 317 6.00 44.68 16.06
N THR A 318 7.14 44.17 15.62
CA THR A 318 7.36 42.76 15.27
C THR A 318 8.75 42.32 15.73
N GLY A 319 8.94 41.02 15.88
CA GLY A 319 10.23 40.44 16.20
C GLY A 319 10.42 39.07 15.57
N LYS A 320 11.62 38.83 15.05
CA LYS A 320 12.01 37.57 14.44
C LYS A 320 12.61 36.67 15.50
N ILE A 321 12.14 35.43 15.56
CA ILE A 321 12.66 34.40 16.45
C ILE A 321 13.25 33.24 15.65
N THR A 322 14.24 32.56 16.22
CA THR A 322 14.76 31.28 15.71
C THR A 322 14.55 30.21 16.76
N ILE A 323 13.79 29.17 16.42
CA ILE A 323 13.49 28.04 17.29
C ILE A 323 14.36 26.85 16.86
N VAL A 324 14.97 26.18 17.82
CA VAL A 324 15.60 24.86 17.63
C VAL A 324 14.61 23.80 18.07
N TYR A 325 14.36 22.82 17.21
CA TYR A 325 13.49 21.69 17.48
C TYR A 325 14.15 20.40 17.00
N LEU A 326 13.72 19.27 17.56
CA LEU A 326 14.11 17.95 17.08
C LEU A 326 13.11 17.51 16.01
N ASN A 327 13.62 17.00 14.88
CA ASN A 327 12.76 16.35 13.89
C ASN A 327 12.53 14.87 14.28
N ASP A 328 11.71 14.15 13.52
CA ASP A 328 11.36 12.73 13.78
C ASP A 328 12.57 11.77 13.81
N ALA A 329 13.76 12.21 13.39
CA ALA A 329 15.01 11.45 13.43
C ALA A 329 15.94 11.89 14.56
N ASP A 330 15.44 12.59 15.57
CA ASP A 330 16.18 13.16 16.71
C ASP A 330 17.36 14.08 16.30
N LYS A 331 17.27 14.69 15.11
CA LYS A 331 18.28 15.63 14.62
C LYS A 331 17.84 17.07 14.87
N PRO A 332 18.73 17.93 15.42
CA PRO A 332 18.41 19.32 15.69
C PRO A 332 18.25 20.10 14.39
N HIS A 333 17.09 20.74 14.23
CA HIS A 333 16.76 21.64 13.13
C HIS A 333 16.43 23.03 13.67
N THR A 334 16.57 24.04 12.80
CA THR A 334 16.22 25.42 13.13
C THR A 334 15.15 25.93 12.21
N ILE A 335 14.17 26.64 12.76
CA ILE A 335 13.14 27.35 12.00
C ILE A 335 13.05 28.80 12.47
N THR A 336 12.77 29.71 11.54
CA THR A 336 12.59 31.13 11.86
C THR A 336 11.14 31.57 11.72
N ALA A 337 10.64 32.39 12.65
CA ALA A 337 9.30 32.94 12.61
C ALA A 337 9.33 34.45 12.86
N ASN A 338 8.41 35.20 12.24
CA ASN A 338 8.16 36.59 12.62
C ASN A 338 6.91 36.62 13.52
N LEU A 339 7.05 37.17 14.71
CA LEU A 339 5.99 37.32 15.70
C LEU A 339 5.50 38.76 15.75
N ASN A 340 4.23 38.92 16.11
CA ASN A 340 3.68 40.21 16.55
C ASN A 340 4.31 40.60 17.91
N LYS A 341 4.09 41.85 18.35
CA LYS A 341 4.64 42.37 19.61
C LYS A 341 4.30 41.50 20.84
N ALA A 342 3.04 41.11 20.99
CA ALA A 342 2.57 40.36 22.17
C ALA A 342 3.20 38.97 22.27
N ASP A 343 3.27 38.23 21.16
CA ASP A 343 3.90 36.91 21.15
C ASP A 343 5.43 37.00 21.22
N TYR A 344 6.02 38.08 20.70
CA TYR A 344 7.44 38.33 20.85
C TYR A 344 7.84 38.62 22.32
N GLU A 345 7.00 39.31 23.08
CA GLU A 345 7.21 39.51 24.53
C GLU A 345 7.21 38.17 25.29
N LYS A 346 6.25 37.28 25.00
CA LYS A 346 6.24 35.91 25.54
C LYS A 346 7.50 35.13 25.15
N ALA A 347 7.96 35.30 23.91
CA ALA A 347 9.17 34.65 23.42
C ALA A 347 10.44 35.13 24.17
N ILE A 348 10.52 36.41 24.53
CA ILE A 348 11.60 36.95 25.37
C ILE A 348 11.61 36.27 26.74
N GLU A 349 10.44 36.16 27.37
CA GLU A 349 10.29 35.52 28.68
C GLU A 349 10.66 34.03 28.63
N ALA A 350 10.16 33.30 27.64
CA ALA A 350 10.48 31.88 27.47
C ALA A 350 11.98 31.65 27.20
N HIS A 351 12.62 32.54 26.43
CA HIS A 351 14.06 32.46 26.18
C HIS A 351 14.89 32.71 27.45
N GLY A 352 14.44 33.63 28.31
CA GLY A 352 15.09 33.92 29.60
C GLY A 352 15.02 32.75 30.59
N HIS A 353 13.87 32.06 30.65
CA HIS A 353 13.66 30.93 31.56
C HIS A 353 14.11 29.58 30.99
N GLY A 354 14.36 29.49 29.68
CA GLY A 354 14.71 28.24 29.00
C GLY A 354 13.52 27.31 28.74
N ASN A 355 12.30 27.86 28.78
CA ASN A 355 11.05 27.14 28.61
C ASN A 355 10.89 26.63 27.17
N HIS A 356 10.08 25.59 27.01
CA HIS A 356 9.69 25.13 25.68
C HIS A 356 8.65 26.08 25.08
N VAL A 357 8.65 26.19 23.76
CA VAL A 357 7.68 26.98 23.02
C VAL A 357 7.02 26.11 21.97
N GLU A 358 5.73 26.36 21.80
CA GLU A 358 4.91 25.79 20.77
C GLU A 358 4.61 26.87 19.73
N ILE A 359 4.90 26.57 18.47
CA ILE A 359 4.53 27.41 17.35
C ILE A 359 3.71 26.61 16.35
N ILE A 360 2.60 27.19 15.91
CA ILE A 360 1.69 26.61 14.91
C ILE A 360 1.61 27.57 13.73
N GLY A 361 1.80 27.02 12.54
CA GLY A 361 1.66 27.80 11.30
C GLY A 361 2.29 27.11 10.09
N ASP A 362 2.29 27.81 8.95
CA ASP A 362 2.70 27.22 7.68
C ASP A 362 4.21 27.31 7.48
N ILE A 363 4.85 26.17 7.21
CA ILE A 363 6.28 26.12 6.89
C ILE A 363 6.49 26.46 5.41
N THR A 364 7.28 27.49 5.18
CA THR A 364 7.83 27.85 3.88
C THR A 364 9.30 27.39 3.81
N ASN A 365 9.71 26.84 2.66
CA ASN A 365 11.07 26.33 2.42
C ASN A 365 11.50 25.11 3.27
N SER A 366 10.61 24.13 3.44
CA SER A 366 10.93 22.82 4.02
C SER A 366 12.19 22.19 3.39
N GLY A 367 13.14 21.74 4.20
CA GLY A 367 14.35 21.02 3.75
C GLY A 367 15.57 21.87 3.36
N LYS A 368 15.48 23.20 3.43
CA LYS A 368 16.65 24.10 3.24
C LYS A 368 17.20 24.59 4.59
N ARG A 369 18.45 25.05 4.60
CA ARG A 369 19.13 25.62 5.78
C ARG A 369 18.40 26.81 6.43
N ASN A 370 17.41 27.39 5.72
CA ASN A 370 16.64 28.58 6.10
C ASN A 370 15.12 28.31 6.05
N ALA A 371 14.63 27.30 6.76
CA ALA A 371 13.18 27.09 6.88
C ALA A 371 12.53 28.23 7.68
N SER A 372 11.38 28.71 7.21
CA SER A 372 10.59 29.75 7.88
C SER A 372 9.17 29.29 8.15
N ILE A 373 8.59 29.71 9.26
CA ILE A 373 7.19 29.44 9.60
C ILE A 373 6.43 30.76 9.72
N THR A 374 5.30 30.84 9.03
CA THR A 374 4.34 31.94 9.20
C THR A 374 3.58 31.67 10.49
N CYS A 375 3.88 32.42 11.54
CA CYS A 375 3.30 32.18 12.86
C CYS A 375 1.82 32.58 12.89
N GLU A 376 0.95 31.64 13.25
CA GLU A 376 -0.47 31.91 13.52
C GLU A 376 -0.80 31.81 15.00
N SER A 377 -0.17 30.88 15.72
CA SER A 377 -0.30 30.73 17.17
C SER A 377 1.06 30.45 17.79
N PHE A 378 1.30 31.08 18.94
CA PHE A 378 2.51 30.95 19.73
C PHE A 378 2.16 30.81 21.21
N ALA A 379 2.67 29.75 21.84
CA ALA A 379 2.46 29.49 23.26
C ALA A 379 3.78 29.09 23.94
N VAL A 380 3.90 29.45 25.21
CA VAL A 380 4.99 29.02 26.08
C VAL A 380 4.49 27.81 26.88
N LEU A 381 5.30 26.78 26.95
CA LEU A 381 5.06 25.56 27.70
C LEU A 381 5.98 25.56 28.92
N ASP A 382 5.40 25.47 30.10
CA ASP A 382 6.11 25.41 31.39
C ASP A 382 6.92 24.12 31.57
#